data_AF-D5MRP3-F1
#
_entry.id   AF-D5MRP3-F1
#
_cell.length_a   1.000
_cell.length_b   1.000
_cell.length_c   1.000
_cell.angle_alpha   90.00
_cell.angle_beta   90.00
_cell.angle_gamma   90.00
#
_symmetry.space_group_name_H-M   'P 1'
#
loop_
_entity.id
_entity.type
_entity.pdbx_description
1 polymer ?
#
loop_
_entity_poly.entity_id
_entity_poly.type
_entity_poly.pdbx_seq_one_letter_code
_entity_poly.pdbx_strand_id
1 'polypeptide(L)'
;FCVHCPGLDFSRIGPKIVATDADLVLLRVPLDPNGRSISGWNWDHFVYRPRAQWLDLVPTPPHLGALDAAATALISRDDGAWFAVAALGVRPPLYNDRKLISWELDLLLYRSSSGSEGWISKRLSLKEFKRDKLIPLPRAVDRLYHETAKTITIGGAHGTVAWVDLWRGIFFCDVLRQCPQLQDVPLPEPARANWDRLLKNGNPGYLRDVTVSRNKDSIKYVELEWLEVLLPEEPNATPFSYADWVRNSSRKPQLKRDGWKSTTWNMAIPVGSSKGWRCDCVVDVKDINLEAGDPCLSDLMAMLSSKTTGTWKELPLGYPILSMDDDVIYLISQTRPRNMDKLAMMFAVDVRKATLRGLAELDVQKTTMNFCASEICRVPEQY
;
A
#
# COMPACT_ATOMS: atom_id res chain seq x y z
N PHE A 1 -4.01 13.69 9.89
CA PHE A 1 -2.88 14.64 10.02
C PHE A 1 -2.66 15.33 8.68
N CYS A 2 -2.49 16.65 8.61
CA CYS A 2 -2.27 17.40 7.37
C CYS A 2 -1.10 18.38 7.58
N VAL A 3 -0.28 18.61 6.56
CA VAL A 3 0.81 19.59 6.63
C VAL A 3 0.29 20.91 6.06
N HIS A 4 0.17 21.92 6.91
CA HIS A 4 -0.25 23.26 6.51
C HIS A 4 0.96 24.21 6.58
N CYS A 5 1.27 24.88 5.48
CA CYS A 5 2.34 25.89 5.41
C CYS A 5 1.72 27.27 5.14
N PRO A 6 1.44 28.07 6.19
CA PRO A 6 0.82 29.38 6.01
C PRO A 6 1.65 30.28 5.08
N GLY A 7 0.99 30.93 4.12
CA GLY A 7 1.64 31.86 3.17
C GLY A 7 2.34 31.20 1.98
N LEU A 8 2.32 29.87 1.89
CA LEU A 8 2.81 29.12 0.72
C LEU A 8 1.64 28.43 0.03
N ASP A 9 1.47 28.69 -1.26
CA ASP A 9 0.48 27.98 -2.09
C ASP A 9 1.17 26.90 -2.93
N PHE A 10 0.81 25.65 -2.65
CA PHE A 10 1.33 24.48 -3.34
C PHE A 10 0.39 24.08 -4.48
N SER A 11 0.42 24.86 -5.57
CA SER A 11 -0.50 24.69 -6.70
C SER A 11 -0.37 23.37 -7.47
N ARG A 12 0.79 22.68 -7.37
CA ARG A 12 1.08 21.43 -8.12
C ARG A 12 1.71 20.32 -7.28
N ILE A 13 2.54 20.69 -6.31
CA ILE A 13 3.37 19.77 -5.52
C ILE A 13 3.38 20.29 -4.09
N GLY A 14 2.93 19.48 -3.14
CA GLY A 14 2.85 19.86 -1.73
C GLY A 14 3.64 18.92 -0.80
N PRO A 15 3.81 19.32 0.48
CA PRO A 15 4.41 18.47 1.50
C PRO A 15 3.66 17.15 1.66
N LYS A 16 4.40 16.09 1.98
CA LYS A 16 3.85 14.74 2.15
C LYS A 16 4.37 14.10 3.43
N ILE A 17 3.48 13.38 4.12
CA ILE A 17 3.87 12.42 5.17
C ILE A 17 4.42 11.17 4.48
N VAL A 18 5.69 10.87 4.75
CA VAL A 18 6.39 9.70 4.19
C VAL A 18 6.15 8.47 5.06
N ALA A 19 6.35 8.61 6.37
CA ALA A 19 6.22 7.52 7.34
C ALA A 19 5.91 8.09 8.73
N THR A 20 5.31 7.28 9.59
CA THR A 20 5.14 7.59 11.01
C THR A 20 5.63 6.43 11.87
N ASP A 21 6.13 6.72 13.07
CA ASP A 21 6.38 5.69 14.08
C ASP A 21 6.36 6.31 15.48
N ALA A 22 5.63 5.68 16.40
CA ALA A 22 5.26 6.25 17.70
C ALA A 22 4.65 7.65 17.54
N ASP A 23 5.27 8.69 18.11
CA ASP A 23 4.86 10.08 17.98
C ASP A 23 5.64 10.84 16.91
N LEU A 24 6.54 10.21 16.15
CA LEU A 24 7.35 10.87 15.15
C LEU A 24 6.71 10.83 13.76
N VAL A 25 6.91 11.90 12.98
CA VAL A 25 6.39 12.01 11.62
C VAL A 25 7.54 12.39 10.67
N LEU A 26 7.80 11.57 9.66
CA LEU A 26 8.73 11.89 8.58
C LEU A 26 7.97 12.63 7.48
N LEU A 27 8.37 13.88 7.26
CA LEU A 27 7.83 14.78 6.27
C LEU A 27 8.80 14.92 5.11
N ARG A 28 8.24 15.08 3.91
CA ARG A 28 8.97 15.47 2.70
C ARG A 28 8.38 16.78 2.20
N VAL A 29 9.21 17.82 2.08
CA VAL A 29 8.81 19.19 1.77
C VAL A 29 9.54 19.67 0.51
N PRO A 30 8.84 20.25 -0.49
CA PRO A 30 9.49 20.69 -1.72
C PRO A 30 10.28 21.98 -1.47
N LEU A 31 11.49 22.08 -2.04
CA LEU A 31 12.33 23.29 -1.95
C LEU A 31 11.78 24.45 -2.80
N ASP A 32 11.08 24.15 -3.91
CA ASP A 32 10.43 25.14 -4.77
C ASP A 32 8.90 24.97 -4.73
N PRO A 33 8.18 25.81 -3.95
CA PRO A 33 6.72 25.79 -3.89
C PRO A 33 6.05 26.06 -5.25
N ASN A 34 6.73 26.76 -6.16
CA ASN A 34 6.18 27.12 -7.48
C ASN A 34 6.35 26.01 -8.53
N GLY A 35 6.95 24.87 -8.17
CA GLY A 35 6.94 23.66 -8.99
C GLY A 35 7.59 23.80 -10.37
N ARG A 36 8.61 24.65 -10.54
CA ARG A 36 9.28 24.81 -11.84
C ARG A 36 10.13 23.60 -12.22
N SER A 37 10.47 22.75 -11.25
CA SER A 37 11.18 21.48 -11.45
C SER A 37 10.33 20.31 -10.95
N ILE A 38 9.85 19.48 -11.88
CA ILE A 38 9.19 18.18 -11.59
C ILE A 38 10.23 17.12 -11.21
N SER A 39 11.52 17.41 -11.42
CA SER A 39 12.58 16.48 -11.09
C SER A 39 12.58 16.24 -9.56
N GLY A 40 12.54 14.97 -9.14
CA GLY A 40 12.42 14.57 -7.73
C GLY A 40 13.60 14.96 -6.83
N TRP A 41 14.50 15.84 -7.29
CA TRP A 41 15.83 16.15 -6.73
C TRP A 41 15.82 17.36 -5.77
N ASN A 42 14.67 18.02 -5.57
CA ASN A 42 14.55 19.25 -4.77
C ASN A 42 13.60 19.08 -3.57
N TRP A 43 13.90 18.13 -2.68
CA TRP A 43 13.06 17.85 -1.52
C TRP A 43 13.88 17.68 -0.25
N ASP A 44 13.50 18.44 0.77
CA ASP A 44 14.02 18.24 2.11
C ASP A 44 13.16 17.25 2.87
N HIS A 45 13.82 16.47 3.71
CA HIS A 45 13.19 15.50 4.58
C HIS A 45 13.36 15.97 6.01
N PHE A 46 12.26 15.95 6.77
CA PHE A 46 12.27 16.40 8.15
C PHE A 46 11.59 15.37 9.03
N VAL A 47 12.16 15.10 10.20
CA VAL A 47 11.44 14.39 11.26
C VAL A 47 10.84 15.41 12.20
N TYR A 48 9.52 15.45 12.24
CA TYR A 48 8.76 16.28 13.16
C TYR A 48 8.53 15.52 14.47
N ARG A 49 8.82 16.18 15.59
CA ARG A 49 8.52 15.74 16.96
C ARG A 49 7.36 16.59 17.51
N PRO A 50 6.11 16.12 17.46
CA PRO A 50 4.94 16.88 17.90
C PRO A 50 5.03 17.35 19.35
N ARG A 51 5.50 16.49 20.26
CA ARG A 51 5.60 16.82 21.70
C ARG A 51 6.59 17.94 21.98
N ALA A 52 7.73 17.94 21.28
CA ALA A 52 8.74 18.97 21.40
C ALA A 52 8.49 20.18 20.49
N GLN A 53 7.50 20.09 19.59
CA GLN A 53 7.25 21.04 18.50
C GLN A 53 8.52 21.36 17.70
N TRP A 54 9.35 20.33 17.48
CA TRP A 54 10.67 20.47 16.88
C TRP A 54 10.74 19.73 15.55
N LEU A 55 11.58 20.24 14.65
CA LEU A 55 11.78 19.70 13.32
C LEU A 55 13.27 19.42 13.10
N ASP A 56 13.63 18.16 12.94
CA ASP A 56 15.00 17.76 12.62
C ASP A 56 15.15 17.59 11.11
N LEU A 57 16.08 18.33 10.50
CA LEU A 57 16.47 18.11 9.11
C LEU A 57 17.19 16.77 8.99
N VAL A 58 16.69 15.90 8.12
CA VAL A 58 17.37 14.67 7.73
C VAL A 58 18.28 15.02 6.55
N PRO A 59 19.61 14.82 6.66
CA PRO A 59 20.52 15.07 5.55
C PRO A 59 20.11 14.28 4.30
N THR A 60 20.37 14.80 3.11
CA THR A 60 20.17 14.02 1.87
C THR A 60 21.21 12.90 1.77
N PRO A 61 20.83 11.65 1.41
CA PRO A 61 21.80 10.57 1.27
C PRO A 61 22.84 10.89 0.18
N PRO A 62 24.14 10.61 0.40
CA PRO A 62 25.15 10.74 -0.64
C PRO A 62 24.79 9.86 -1.84
N HIS A 63 24.92 10.39 -3.05
CA HIS A 63 24.67 9.70 -4.34
C HIS A 63 23.21 9.36 -4.69
N LEU A 64 22.25 9.57 -3.80
CA LEU A 64 20.82 9.53 -4.15
C LEU A 64 20.27 10.95 -4.24
N GLY A 65 19.67 11.27 -5.38
CA GLY A 65 18.98 12.53 -5.59
C GLY A 65 17.87 12.84 -4.62
N ALA A 66 17.16 11.80 -4.18
CA ALA A 66 16.12 11.87 -3.17
C ALA A 66 15.77 10.47 -2.65
N LEU A 67 15.17 10.43 -1.46
CA LEU A 67 14.55 9.24 -0.91
C LEU A 67 13.23 8.95 -1.64
N ASP A 68 13.04 7.70 -2.02
CA ASP A 68 11.72 7.23 -2.46
C ASP A 68 10.80 7.12 -1.24
N ALA A 69 9.71 7.88 -1.26
CA ALA A 69 8.76 7.90 -0.16
C ALA A 69 8.11 6.52 0.07
N ALA A 70 7.90 5.72 -0.98
CA ALA A 70 7.31 4.39 -0.84
C ALA A 70 8.27 3.40 -0.18
N ALA A 71 9.58 3.62 -0.29
CA ALA A 71 10.65 2.74 0.18
C ALA A 71 11.38 3.24 1.44
N THR A 72 10.85 4.26 2.11
CA THR A 72 11.46 4.89 3.28
C THR A 72 10.65 4.61 4.55
N ALA A 73 11.33 4.19 5.60
CA ALA A 73 10.78 3.92 6.92
C ALA A 73 11.35 4.91 7.95
N LEU A 74 10.51 5.27 8.93
CA LEU A 74 10.92 5.96 10.15
C LEU A 74 10.85 4.97 11.32
N ILE A 75 11.85 5.00 12.20
CA ILE A 75 11.94 4.11 13.35
C ILE A 75 12.25 4.98 14.58
N SER A 76 11.27 5.12 15.47
CA SER A 76 11.44 5.78 16.77
C SER A 76 12.14 4.84 17.75
N ARG A 77 13.00 5.38 18.60
CA ARG A 77 13.79 4.62 19.57
C ARG A 77 13.84 5.31 20.91
N ASP A 78 13.78 4.47 21.94
CA ASP A 78 13.90 4.88 23.35
C ASP A 78 12.94 6.04 23.67
N ASP A 79 11.65 5.84 23.37
CA ASP A 79 10.57 6.85 23.48
C ASP A 79 10.86 8.17 22.74
N GLY A 80 11.43 8.07 21.54
CA GLY A 80 11.73 9.21 20.69
C GLY A 80 13.00 9.97 21.07
N ALA A 81 13.81 9.46 22.01
CA ALA A 81 15.12 10.04 22.34
C ALA A 81 16.04 10.09 21.13
N TRP A 82 15.94 9.10 20.23
CA TRP A 82 16.54 9.15 18.91
C TRP A 82 15.67 8.41 17.89
N PHE A 83 16.03 8.54 16.63
CA PHE A 83 15.32 7.90 15.53
C PHE A 83 16.30 7.43 14.45
N ALA A 84 15.85 6.46 13.66
CA ALA A 84 16.50 6.08 12.43
C ALA A 84 15.58 6.28 11.22
N VAL A 85 16.17 6.64 10.10
CA VAL A 85 15.50 6.63 8.79
C VAL A 85 16.18 5.55 7.97
N ALA A 86 15.39 4.59 7.49
CA ALA A 86 15.87 3.48 6.68
C ALA A 86 15.23 3.54 5.29
N ALA A 87 16.02 3.47 4.24
CA ALA A 87 15.51 3.46 2.87
C ALA A 87 16.12 2.32 2.05
N LEU A 88 15.29 1.72 1.18
CA LEU A 88 15.71 0.66 0.28
C LEU A 88 15.95 1.23 -1.12
N GLY A 89 17.22 1.29 -1.51
CA GLY A 89 17.67 1.67 -2.85
C GLY A 89 17.78 0.45 -3.77
N VAL A 90 17.32 0.61 -5.01
CA VAL A 90 17.39 -0.44 -6.04
C VAL A 90 18.67 -0.28 -6.85
N ARG A 91 19.43 -1.38 -7.04
CA ARG A 91 20.51 -1.45 -8.03
C ARG A 91 20.06 -2.23 -9.27
N PRO A 92 20.76 -2.09 -10.41
CA PRO A 92 20.50 -2.92 -11.58
C PRO A 92 20.61 -4.42 -11.24
N PRO A 93 19.59 -5.23 -11.53
CA PRO A 93 19.65 -6.67 -11.34
C PRO A 93 20.66 -7.34 -12.29
N LEU A 94 21.26 -8.45 -11.86
CA LEU A 94 22.19 -9.23 -12.66
C LEU A 94 21.47 -10.42 -13.30
N TYR A 95 21.59 -10.52 -14.62
CA TYR A 95 20.97 -11.56 -15.42
C TYR A 95 22.02 -12.44 -16.13
N ASN A 96 21.71 -13.73 -16.28
CA ASN A 96 22.37 -14.63 -17.22
C ASN A 96 21.34 -15.17 -18.21
N ASP A 97 21.51 -14.89 -19.50
CA ASP A 97 20.55 -15.23 -20.57
C ASP A 97 19.09 -14.90 -20.20
N ARG A 98 18.90 -13.75 -19.52
CA ARG A 98 17.63 -13.20 -18.99
C ARG A 98 17.03 -13.92 -17.78
N LYS A 99 17.71 -14.90 -17.19
CA LYS A 99 17.38 -15.43 -15.86
C LYS A 99 18.00 -14.52 -14.80
N LEU A 100 17.17 -14.01 -13.88
CA LEU A 100 17.67 -13.26 -12.73
C LEU A 100 18.49 -14.21 -11.84
N ILE A 101 19.78 -13.91 -11.68
CA ILE A 101 20.71 -14.76 -10.92
C ILE A 101 21.09 -14.15 -9.56
N SER A 102 21.10 -12.83 -9.47
CA SER A 102 21.31 -12.12 -8.22
C SER A 102 20.77 -10.71 -8.34
N TRP A 103 20.35 -10.16 -7.21
CA TRP A 103 19.97 -8.78 -7.14
C TRP A 103 20.54 -8.15 -5.88
N GLU A 104 21.32 -7.09 -6.06
CA GLU A 104 21.83 -6.28 -4.96
C GLU A 104 20.88 -5.10 -4.71
N LEU A 105 20.68 -4.78 -3.44
CA LEU A 105 19.94 -3.62 -2.98
C LEU A 105 20.80 -2.83 -2.01
N ASP A 106 20.61 -1.52 -1.95
CA ASP A 106 21.25 -0.67 -0.95
C ASP A 106 20.29 -0.42 0.20
N LEU A 107 20.70 -0.74 1.42
CA LEU A 107 20.07 -0.25 2.63
C LEU A 107 20.79 1.02 3.07
N LEU A 108 20.08 2.13 2.98
CA LEU A 108 20.53 3.43 3.48
C LEU A 108 19.98 3.62 4.88
N LEU A 109 20.85 3.93 5.83
CA LEU A 109 20.47 4.11 7.22
C LEU A 109 21.05 5.42 7.76
N TYR A 110 20.17 6.30 8.21
CA TYR A 110 20.51 7.48 8.99
C TYR A 110 20.10 7.26 10.45
N ARG A 111 20.91 7.75 11.40
CA ARG A 111 20.62 7.71 12.84
C ARG A 111 20.88 9.10 13.42
N SER A 112 19.93 9.63 14.18
CA SER A 112 20.08 10.96 14.78
C SER A 112 21.05 11.01 15.97
N SER A 113 21.28 9.88 16.65
CA SER A 113 22.15 9.80 17.83
C SER A 113 23.61 9.43 17.53
N SER A 114 23.93 9.01 16.30
CA SER A 114 25.32 8.72 15.96
C SER A 114 26.06 10.02 15.72
N GLY A 115 27.04 10.36 16.56
CA GLY A 115 27.94 11.50 16.35
C GLY A 115 28.77 11.43 15.06
N SER A 116 28.63 10.36 14.27
CA SER A 116 29.06 10.31 12.87
C SER A 116 28.02 11.01 11.99
N GLU A 117 28.36 12.18 11.48
CA GLU A 117 27.55 12.93 10.53
C GLU A 117 27.41 12.16 9.20
N GLY A 118 26.36 11.37 9.03
CA GLY A 118 26.03 10.87 7.70
C GLY A 118 25.22 9.59 7.63
N TRP A 119 24.81 9.30 6.39
CA TRP A 119 24.15 8.05 6.02
C TRP A 119 25.16 6.91 5.93
N ILE A 120 24.76 5.75 6.45
CA ILE A 120 25.47 4.50 6.26
C ILE A 120 24.78 3.73 5.13
N SER A 121 25.54 3.28 4.14
CA SER A 121 25.05 2.40 3.07
C SER A 121 25.54 0.97 3.29
N LYS A 122 24.63 0.00 3.22
CA LYS A 122 24.93 -1.43 3.31
C LYS A 122 24.35 -2.16 2.10
N ARG A 123 25.12 -3.06 1.50
CA ARG A 123 24.64 -3.91 0.41
C ARG A 123 23.89 -5.11 0.95
N LEU A 124 22.69 -5.31 0.47
CA LEU A 124 21.87 -6.50 0.69
C LEU A 124 21.86 -7.32 -0.59
N SER A 125 22.07 -8.63 -0.48
CA SER A 125 22.08 -9.53 -1.64
C SER A 125 20.91 -10.50 -1.57
N LEU A 126 20.11 -10.53 -2.62
CA LEU A 126 19.08 -11.54 -2.84
C LEU A 126 19.54 -12.52 -3.91
N LYS A 127 19.63 -13.79 -3.53
CA LYS A 127 20.04 -14.90 -4.41
C LYS A 127 18.92 -15.92 -4.65
N GLU A 128 17.90 -15.93 -3.80
CA GLU A 128 16.76 -16.83 -3.90
C GLU A 128 15.50 -16.08 -4.35
N PHE A 129 15.06 -16.37 -5.57
CA PHE A 129 13.88 -15.74 -6.18
C PHE A 129 12.64 -16.61 -5.97
N LYS A 130 12.21 -16.74 -4.71
CA LYS A 130 11.09 -17.62 -4.29
C LYS A 130 9.78 -17.28 -5.01
N ARG A 131 9.53 -15.99 -5.26
CA ARG A 131 8.32 -15.51 -5.92
C ARG A 131 8.23 -15.97 -7.38
N ASP A 132 9.37 -16.12 -8.08
CA ASP A 132 9.39 -16.57 -9.49
C ASP A 132 8.99 -18.03 -9.65
N LYS A 133 9.10 -18.83 -8.58
CA LYS A 133 8.62 -20.22 -8.55
C LYS A 133 7.12 -20.32 -8.28
N LEU A 134 6.58 -19.39 -7.48
CA LEU A 134 5.17 -19.39 -7.07
C LEU A 134 4.27 -18.68 -8.08
N ILE A 135 4.67 -17.47 -8.50
CA ILE A 135 3.95 -16.61 -9.42
C ILE A 135 4.96 -16.15 -10.49
N PRO A 136 5.27 -17.01 -11.48
CA PRO A 136 6.21 -16.67 -12.55
C PRO A 136 5.67 -15.52 -13.42
N LEU A 137 6.54 -14.57 -13.76
CA LEU A 137 6.20 -13.52 -14.70
C LEU A 137 6.65 -13.93 -16.13
N PRO A 138 5.77 -13.83 -17.14
CA PRO A 138 6.15 -14.06 -18.53
C PRO A 138 7.24 -13.08 -18.98
N ARG A 139 8.06 -13.49 -19.95
CA ARG A 139 9.18 -12.67 -20.48
C ARG A 139 8.76 -11.30 -21.02
N ALA A 140 7.52 -11.15 -21.45
CA ALA A 140 6.99 -9.89 -22.01
C ALA A 140 6.54 -8.90 -20.92
N VAL A 141 6.47 -9.33 -19.66
CA VAL A 141 6.09 -8.47 -18.54
C VAL A 141 7.33 -7.76 -18.03
N ASP A 142 7.42 -6.46 -18.30
CA ASP A 142 8.48 -5.59 -17.81
C ASP A 142 8.19 -5.17 -16.37
N ARG A 143 8.59 -6.01 -15.41
CA ARG A 143 8.39 -5.82 -13.96
C ARG A 143 9.61 -6.32 -13.21
N LEU A 144 10.07 -5.54 -12.23
CA LEU A 144 11.17 -5.96 -11.37
C LEU A 144 10.75 -7.11 -10.44
N TYR A 145 11.71 -7.83 -9.87
CA TYR A 145 11.39 -8.88 -8.90
C TYR A 145 10.67 -8.32 -7.65
N HIS A 146 10.91 -7.05 -7.32
CA HIS A 146 10.30 -6.31 -6.22
C HIS A 146 10.11 -4.84 -6.60
N GLU A 147 8.90 -4.34 -6.48
CA GLU A 147 8.60 -2.91 -6.60
C GLU A 147 7.92 -2.46 -5.30
N THR A 148 8.63 -1.67 -4.49
CA THR A 148 8.09 -1.21 -3.21
C THR A 148 6.93 -0.25 -3.44
N ALA A 149 5.72 -0.67 -3.10
CA ALA A 149 4.53 0.15 -3.15
C ALA A 149 4.28 0.87 -1.81
N LYS A 150 4.71 0.27 -0.69
CA LYS A 150 4.54 0.79 0.67
C LYS A 150 5.64 0.23 1.58
N THR A 151 5.98 0.96 2.63
CA THR A 151 6.87 0.51 3.71
C THR A 151 6.09 0.51 5.04
N ILE A 152 6.36 -0.47 5.90
CA ILE A 152 5.76 -0.60 7.23
C ILE A 152 6.86 -0.77 8.27
N THR A 153 6.83 0.05 9.33
CA THR A 153 7.75 -0.08 10.47
C THR A 153 7.17 -1.02 11.52
N ILE A 154 7.70 -2.25 11.59
CA ILE A 154 7.40 -3.19 12.67
C ILE A 154 8.15 -2.79 13.95
N GLY A 155 9.39 -2.34 13.82
CA GLY A 155 10.18 -1.89 14.97
C GLY A 155 10.79 -3.04 15.77
N GLY A 156 10.62 -3.04 17.09
CA GLY A 156 11.32 -3.96 17.99
C GLY A 156 12.81 -3.64 18.15
N ALA A 157 13.53 -4.47 18.91
CA ALA A 157 14.91 -4.20 19.32
C ALA A 157 15.87 -3.99 18.12
N HIS A 158 15.60 -4.64 16.99
CA HIS A 158 16.41 -4.58 15.77
C HIS A 158 15.90 -3.62 14.69
N GLY A 159 14.79 -2.91 14.94
CA GLY A 159 14.20 -1.98 13.98
C GLY A 159 13.75 -2.67 12.70
N THR A 160 12.95 -3.73 12.81
CA THR A 160 12.46 -4.49 11.67
C THR A 160 11.58 -3.61 10.77
N VAL A 161 11.89 -3.59 9.48
CA VAL A 161 11.16 -2.86 8.44
C VAL A 161 10.65 -3.85 7.39
N ALA A 162 9.45 -3.60 6.90
CA ALA A 162 8.81 -4.37 5.83
C ALA A 162 8.59 -3.51 4.59
N TRP A 163 9.28 -3.82 3.49
CA TRP A 163 9.03 -3.21 2.17
C TRP A 163 8.09 -4.09 1.37
N VAL A 164 6.94 -3.55 1.01
CA VAL A 164 5.80 -4.29 0.46
C VAL A 164 5.74 -4.08 -1.05
N ASP A 165 5.90 -5.17 -1.80
CA ASP A 165 5.42 -5.30 -3.17
C ASP A 165 4.04 -5.95 -3.13
N LEU A 166 3.01 -5.13 -3.35
CA LEU A 166 1.62 -5.55 -3.25
C LEU A 166 1.22 -6.62 -4.29
N TRP A 167 2.02 -6.86 -5.32
CA TRP A 167 1.74 -7.92 -6.28
C TRP A 167 2.29 -9.27 -5.83
N ARG A 168 3.50 -9.33 -5.27
CA ARG A 168 4.23 -10.60 -5.16
C ARG A 168 4.77 -10.92 -3.77
N GLY A 169 5.03 -9.96 -2.90
CA GLY A 169 5.67 -10.27 -1.61
C GLY A 169 6.20 -9.10 -0.81
N ILE A 170 6.70 -9.41 0.37
CA ILE A 170 7.24 -8.45 1.33
C ILE A 170 8.70 -8.81 1.63
N PHE A 171 9.57 -7.81 1.65
CA PHE A 171 10.91 -7.95 2.21
C PHE A 171 10.93 -7.46 3.65
N PHE A 172 11.30 -8.33 4.58
CA PHE A 172 11.57 -7.97 5.96
C PHE A 172 13.08 -7.81 6.18
N CYS A 173 13.48 -6.83 6.98
CA CYS A 173 14.88 -6.63 7.34
C CYS A 173 15.03 -5.96 8.71
N ASP A 174 15.92 -6.52 9.51
CA ASP A 174 16.38 -5.93 10.77
C ASP A 174 17.46 -4.87 10.49
N VAL A 175 17.03 -3.65 10.18
CA VAL A 175 17.93 -2.62 9.64
C VAL A 175 18.97 -2.11 10.63
N LEU A 176 18.73 -2.26 11.94
CA LEU A 176 19.66 -1.81 12.98
C LEU A 176 20.74 -2.84 13.31
N ARG A 177 20.67 -4.07 12.76
CA ARG A 177 21.71 -5.09 12.95
C ARG A 177 23.02 -4.68 12.28
N GLN A 178 24.12 -5.23 12.79
CA GLN A 178 25.44 -5.06 12.19
C GLN A 178 25.46 -5.61 10.76
N CYS A 179 24.93 -6.82 10.57
CA CYS A 179 24.80 -7.50 9.28
C CYS A 179 23.32 -7.72 8.94
N PRO A 180 22.62 -6.71 8.39
CA PRO A 180 21.21 -6.84 7.99
C PRO A 180 21.06 -7.84 6.84
N GLN A 181 19.96 -8.58 6.84
CA GLN A 181 19.62 -9.58 5.82
C GLN A 181 18.16 -9.41 5.39
N LEU A 182 17.90 -9.58 4.09
CA LEU A 182 16.55 -9.59 3.55
C LEU A 182 15.92 -10.96 3.74
N GLN A 183 14.75 -10.98 4.37
CA GLN A 183 13.86 -12.12 4.39
C GLN A 183 12.72 -11.88 3.39
N ASP A 184 12.71 -12.66 2.31
CA ASP A 184 11.65 -12.61 1.30
C ASP A 184 10.48 -13.52 1.66
N VAL A 185 9.30 -12.90 1.85
CA VAL A 185 8.04 -13.57 2.15
C VAL A 185 7.03 -13.28 1.03
N PRO A 186 6.73 -14.27 0.17
CA PRO A 186 5.68 -14.15 -0.83
C PRO A 186 4.30 -13.81 -0.23
N LEU A 187 3.53 -12.98 -0.93
CA LEU A 187 2.11 -12.78 -0.63
C LEU A 187 1.29 -14.01 -1.09
N PRO A 188 0.05 -14.18 -0.59
CA PRO A 188 -0.88 -15.15 -1.15
C PRO A 188 -1.03 -15.01 -2.68
N GLU A 189 -1.32 -16.12 -3.35
CA GLU A 189 -1.51 -16.11 -4.80
C GLU A 189 -2.68 -15.18 -5.17
N PRO A 190 -2.50 -14.31 -6.18
CA PRO A 190 -3.58 -13.48 -6.67
C PRO A 190 -4.85 -14.22 -6.99
N ALA A 191 -5.98 -13.60 -6.62
CA ALA A 191 -7.28 -14.02 -7.10
C ALA A 191 -7.29 -14.04 -8.64
N ARG A 192 -8.01 -15.01 -9.21
CA ARG A 192 -7.98 -15.32 -10.63
C ARG A 192 -8.35 -14.12 -11.50
N ALA A 193 -9.36 -13.34 -11.11
CA ALA A 193 -9.78 -12.16 -11.86
C ALA A 193 -8.70 -11.06 -11.91
N ASN A 194 -7.69 -11.12 -11.04
CA ASN A 194 -6.61 -10.15 -10.95
C ASN A 194 -5.35 -10.54 -11.76
N TRP A 195 -5.28 -11.75 -12.32
CA TRP A 195 -4.11 -12.23 -13.06
C TRP A 195 -3.77 -11.35 -14.27
N ASP A 196 -4.76 -10.91 -15.04
CA ASP A 196 -4.52 -10.01 -16.18
C ASP A 196 -3.93 -8.66 -15.74
N ARG A 197 -4.36 -8.15 -14.58
CA ARG A 197 -3.87 -6.87 -14.05
C ARG A 197 -2.44 -6.98 -13.53
N LEU A 198 -2.07 -8.10 -12.91
CA LEU A 198 -0.68 -8.40 -12.54
C LEU A 198 0.22 -8.36 -13.78
N LEU A 199 -0.20 -9.02 -14.87
CA LEU A 199 0.60 -9.15 -16.09
C LEU A 199 0.70 -7.86 -16.92
N LYS A 200 -0.27 -6.96 -16.80
CA LYS A 200 -0.31 -5.67 -17.53
C LYS A 200 0.25 -4.49 -16.75
N ASN A 201 0.97 -4.74 -15.66
CA ASN A 201 1.45 -3.69 -14.76
C ASN A 201 0.35 -2.76 -14.24
N GLY A 202 -0.83 -3.31 -13.93
CA GLY A 202 -1.86 -2.59 -13.20
C GLY A 202 -1.34 -2.13 -11.83
N ASN A 203 -1.80 -0.98 -11.35
CA ASN A 203 -1.48 -0.51 -10.00
C ASN A 203 -2.07 -1.49 -8.97
N PRO A 204 -1.24 -2.21 -8.18
CA PRO A 204 -1.73 -3.18 -7.21
C PRO A 204 -2.51 -2.53 -6.06
N GLY A 205 -2.20 -1.28 -5.73
CA GLY A 205 -2.91 -0.53 -4.69
C GLY A 205 -4.39 -0.32 -5.00
N TYR A 206 -4.83 -0.52 -6.25
CA TYR A 206 -6.26 -0.52 -6.59
C TYR A 206 -7.03 -1.71 -5.98
N LEU A 207 -6.33 -2.81 -5.70
CA LEU A 207 -6.92 -4.09 -5.33
C LEU A 207 -6.39 -4.64 -4.02
N ARG A 208 -5.25 -4.14 -3.55
CA ARG A 208 -4.50 -4.77 -2.47
C ARG A 208 -3.93 -3.77 -1.52
N ASP A 209 -3.89 -4.17 -0.27
CA ASP A 209 -3.19 -3.44 0.77
C ASP A 209 -2.61 -4.38 1.81
N VAL A 210 -1.57 -3.89 2.48
CA VAL A 210 -0.92 -4.56 3.59
C VAL A 210 -0.77 -3.54 4.71
N THR A 211 -1.04 -3.98 5.92
CA THR A 211 -0.81 -3.21 7.14
C THR A 211 -0.29 -4.11 8.27
N VAL A 212 0.10 -3.50 9.38
CA VAL A 212 0.46 -4.19 10.61
C VAL A 212 -0.63 -3.95 11.66
N SER A 213 -0.92 -4.92 12.51
CA SER A 213 -1.82 -4.72 13.66
C SER A 213 -1.28 -3.60 14.57
N ARG A 214 -2.17 -2.91 15.29
CA ARG A 214 -1.77 -1.82 16.21
C ARG A 214 -0.71 -2.26 17.23
N ASN A 215 -0.85 -3.47 17.76
CA ASN A 215 0.09 -4.05 18.73
C ASN A 215 1.35 -4.65 18.08
N LYS A 216 1.46 -4.56 16.75
CA LYS A 216 2.59 -5.04 15.93
C LYS A 216 2.89 -6.53 16.09
N ASP A 217 1.85 -7.34 16.30
CA ASP A 217 1.94 -8.80 16.45
C ASP A 217 1.59 -9.58 15.17
N SER A 218 1.03 -8.91 14.16
CA SER A 218 0.58 -9.56 12.94
C SER A 218 0.59 -8.60 11.75
N ILE A 219 0.86 -9.16 10.57
CA ILE A 219 0.70 -8.50 9.29
C ILE A 219 -0.66 -8.88 8.74
N LYS A 220 -1.45 -7.87 8.35
CA LYS A 220 -2.74 -8.04 7.68
C LYS A 220 -2.59 -7.73 6.19
N TYR A 221 -3.24 -8.51 5.35
CA TYR A 221 -3.27 -8.35 3.89
C TYR A 221 -4.72 -8.44 3.40
N VAL A 222 -5.09 -7.60 2.44
CA VAL A 222 -6.40 -7.65 1.78
C VAL A 222 -6.21 -7.70 0.28
N GLU A 223 -7.10 -8.44 -0.38
CA GLU A 223 -7.28 -8.45 -1.82
C GLU A 223 -8.75 -8.23 -2.14
N LEU A 224 -8.98 -7.35 -3.11
CA LEU A 224 -10.26 -7.13 -3.76
C LEU A 224 -10.25 -7.85 -5.11
N GLU A 225 -11.26 -8.67 -5.33
CA GLU A 225 -11.52 -9.37 -6.59
C GLU A 225 -12.81 -8.81 -7.21
N TRP A 226 -12.74 -8.40 -8.47
CA TRP A 226 -13.93 -8.06 -9.24
C TRP A 226 -14.55 -9.31 -9.78
N LEU A 227 -15.82 -9.55 -9.45
CA LEU A 227 -16.54 -10.68 -10.00
C LEU A 227 -16.95 -10.35 -11.43
N GLU A 228 -16.63 -11.26 -12.32
CA GLU A 228 -16.83 -11.12 -13.77
C GLU A 228 -17.70 -12.29 -14.25
N VAL A 229 -18.84 -11.98 -14.87
CA VAL A 229 -19.75 -12.96 -15.45
C VAL A 229 -19.47 -13.08 -16.95
N LEU A 230 -19.32 -14.32 -17.41
CA LEU A 230 -19.20 -14.66 -18.82
C LEU A 230 -20.47 -14.26 -19.57
N LEU A 231 -20.32 -13.51 -20.66
CA LEU A 231 -21.40 -13.41 -21.64
C LEU A 231 -21.62 -14.80 -22.28
N PRO A 232 -22.87 -15.20 -22.57
CA PRO A 232 -23.23 -16.58 -22.92
C PRO A 232 -22.65 -17.14 -24.23
N GLU A 233 -21.75 -16.44 -24.89
CA GLU A 233 -21.08 -16.89 -26.12
C GLU A 233 -19.59 -17.09 -25.86
N GLU A 234 -19.21 -18.29 -25.40
CA GLU A 234 -17.97 -19.04 -25.78
C GLU A 234 -17.66 -20.16 -24.75
N PRO A 235 -17.61 -21.44 -25.18
CA PRO A 235 -17.31 -22.57 -24.30
C PRO A 235 -15.80 -22.88 -24.22
N ASN A 236 -14.94 -21.87 -24.11
CA ASN A 236 -13.49 -22.09 -24.10
C ASN A 236 -12.91 -22.08 -22.69
N ALA A 237 -12.30 -23.22 -22.33
CA ALA A 237 -11.89 -23.61 -21.00
C ALA A 237 -11.21 -22.50 -20.18
N THR A 238 -11.89 -22.07 -19.12
CA THR A 238 -11.30 -21.32 -18.03
C THR A 238 -10.06 -22.08 -17.50
N PRO A 239 -8.82 -21.58 -17.66
CA PRO A 239 -7.62 -22.26 -17.16
C PRO A 239 -7.72 -22.56 -15.65
N PHE A 240 -7.22 -23.70 -15.22
CA PHE A 240 -7.38 -24.20 -13.84
C PHE A 240 -6.37 -23.59 -12.85
N SER A 241 -5.28 -23.01 -13.33
CA SER A 241 -4.21 -22.42 -12.51
C SER A 241 -3.58 -21.19 -13.14
N TYR A 242 -2.85 -20.39 -12.36
CA TYR A 242 -2.09 -19.24 -12.86
C TYR A 242 -1.06 -19.65 -13.93
N ALA A 243 -0.40 -20.79 -13.73
CA ALA A 243 0.57 -21.32 -14.69
C ALA A 243 -0.08 -21.67 -16.03
N ASP A 244 -1.32 -22.19 -16.03
CA ASP A 244 -2.08 -22.43 -17.26
C ASP A 244 -2.51 -21.12 -17.93
N TRP A 245 -2.92 -20.13 -17.13
CA TRP A 245 -3.32 -18.81 -17.63
C TRP A 245 -2.18 -18.13 -18.39
N VAL A 246 -0.99 -18.09 -17.78
CA VAL A 246 0.23 -17.56 -18.40
C VAL A 246 0.54 -18.22 -19.76
N ARG A 247 0.27 -19.52 -19.89
CA ARG A 247 0.51 -20.26 -21.15
C ARG A 247 -0.55 -19.99 -22.23
N ASN A 248 -1.78 -19.65 -21.86
CA ASN A 248 -2.94 -19.68 -22.77
C ASN A 248 -3.60 -18.30 -23.00
N SER A 249 -2.89 -17.19 -22.77
CA SER A 249 -3.42 -15.82 -22.70
C SER A 249 -3.95 -15.21 -24.03
N SER A 250 -4.26 -16.02 -25.05
CA SER A 250 -4.46 -15.57 -26.44
C SER A 250 -5.85 -14.98 -26.75
N ARG A 251 -6.88 -15.22 -25.93
CA ARG A 251 -8.24 -14.69 -26.16
C ARG A 251 -8.93 -14.32 -24.84
N LYS A 252 -9.66 -13.20 -24.86
CA LYS A 252 -10.41 -12.70 -23.71
C LYS A 252 -11.91 -12.81 -23.95
N PRO A 253 -12.66 -13.48 -23.08
CA PRO A 253 -14.10 -13.33 -23.09
C PRO A 253 -14.45 -11.88 -22.72
N GLN A 254 -15.53 -11.37 -23.31
CA GLN A 254 -16.14 -10.13 -22.84
C GLN A 254 -16.87 -10.43 -21.52
N LEU A 255 -16.45 -9.74 -20.46
CA LEU A 255 -16.90 -10.00 -19.10
C LEU A 255 -17.69 -8.81 -18.57
N LYS A 256 -18.85 -9.08 -17.97
CA LYS A 256 -19.63 -8.07 -17.26
C LYS A 256 -19.27 -8.10 -15.78
N ARG A 257 -19.01 -6.93 -15.18
CA ARG A 257 -18.81 -6.83 -13.72
C ARG A 257 -20.11 -7.19 -12.99
N ASP A 258 -20.00 -8.06 -12.00
CA ASP A 258 -21.09 -8.54 -11.15
C ASP A 258 -20.72 -8.43 -9.66
N GLY A 259 -20.28 -7.23 -9.27
CA GLY A 259 -19.87 -6.92 -7.91
C GLY A 259 -18.40 -7.21 -7.63
N TRP A 260 -18.09 -7.36 -6.35
CA TRP A 260 -16.74 -7.57 -5.85
C TRP A 260 -16.76 -8.48 -4.62
N LYS A 261 -15.62 -9.12 -4.40
CA LYS A 261 -15.35 -9.94 -3.22
C LYS A 261 -14.06 -9.45 -2.59
N SER A 262 -14.05 -9.31 -1.27
CA SER A 262 -12.83 -9.04 -0.52
C SER A 262 -12.40 -10.29 0.23
N THR A 263 -11.10 -10.55 0.25
CA THR A 263 -10.50 -11.60 1.07
C THR A 263 -9.40 -10.96 1.93
N THR A 264 -9.35 -11.32 3.20
CA THR A 264 -8.32 -10.88 4.13
C THR A 264 -7.48 -12.06 4.60
N TRP A 265 -6.20 -11.80 4.87
CA TRP A 265 -5.26 -12.75 5.40
C TRP A 265 -4.46 -12.12 6.53
N ASN A 266 -4.06 -12.95 7.49
CA ASN A 266 -3.17 -12.56 8.58
C ASN A 266 -1.95 -13.46 8.63
N MET A 267 -0.82 -12.91 9.08
CA MET A 267 0.38 -13.67 9.45
C MET A 267 0.93 -13.13 10.77
N ALA A 268 1.20 -14.01 11.73
CA ALA A 268 1.80 -13.63 13.01
C ALA A 268 3.27 -13.17 12.85
N ILE A 269 3.70 -12.27 13.73
CA ILE A 269 5.07 -11.79 13.91
C ILE A 269 5.66 -12.48 15.16
N PRO A 270 6.91 -12.99 15.14
CA PRO A 270 7.91 -12.86 14.08
C PRO A 270 7.54 -13.66 12.82
N VAL A 271 7.85 -13.06 11.67
CA VAL A 271 7.42 -13.56 10.37
C VAL A 271 8.24 -14.80 9.99
N GLY A 272 7.55 -15.87 9.61
CA GLY A 272 8.17 -17.12 9.18
C GLY A 272 8.38 -17.19 7.67
N SER A 273 7.64 -18.10 7.03
CA SER A 273 7.63 -18.28 5.57
C SER A 273 6.26 -17.92 4.99
N SER A 274 6.10 -17.98 3.67
CA SER A 274 4.78 -17.80 3.02
C SER A 274 3.70 -18.76 3.55
N LYS A 275 4.08 -19.92 4.10
CA LYS A 275 3.14 -20.83 4.77
C LYS A 275 2.54 -20.28 6.06
N GLY A 276 2.99 -19.12 6.54
CA GLY A 276 2.46 -18.43 7.71
C GLY A 276 1.15 -17.70 7.43
N TRP A 277 0.83 -17.40 6.17
CA TRP A 277 -0.42 -16.72 5.83
C TRP A 277 -1.62 -17.61 6.18
N ARG A 278 -2.65 -17.01 6.79
CA ARG A 278 -3.93 -17.62 7.09
C ARG A 278 -5.02 -16.75 6.49
N CYS A 279 -5.88 -17.34 5.66
CA CYS A 279 -7.10 -16.68 5.24
C CYS A 279 -7.97 -16.44 6.49
N ASP A 280 -8.48 -15.22 6.64
CA ASP A 280 -9.26 -14.81 7.81
C ASP A 280 -10.74 -14.61 7.43
N CYS A 281 -11.04 -13.58 6.63
CA CYS A 281 -12.40 -13.30 6.19
C CYS A 281 -12.52 -13.31 4.66
N VAL A 282 -13.69 -13.70 4.17
CA VAL A 282 -14.10 -13.58 2.77
C VAL A 282 -15.50 -12.97 2.77
N VAL A 283 -15.68 -11.83 2.09
CA VAL A 283 -16.98 -11.16 1.99
C VAL A 283 -17.30 -10.84 0.53
N ASP A 284 -18.48 -11.24 0.08
CA ASP A 284 -19.05 -10.82 -1.19
C ASP A 284 -19.92 -9.59 -0.96
N VAL A 285 -19.88 -8.63 -1.87
CA VAL A 285 -20.72 -7.43 -1.81
C VAL A 285 -22.22 -7.76 -1.68
N LYS A 286 -22.66 -8.90 -2.24
CA LYS A 286 -24.04 -9.37 -2.17
C LYS A 286 -24.46 -9.66 -0.72
N ASP A 287 -23.54 -10.17 0.08
CA ASP A 287 -23.79 -10.55 1.49
C ASP A 287 -23.72 -9.36 2.45
N ILE A 288 -23.23 -8.20 2.00
CA ILE A 288 -23.11 -7.03 2.86
C ILE A 288 -24.49 -6.44 3.16
N ASN A 289 -24.78 -6.30 4.45
CA ASN A 289 -25.97 -5.67 4.98
C ASN A 289 -25.68 -4.25 5.49
N LEU A 290 -26.71 -3.42 5.54
CA LEU A 290 -26.63 -2.14 6.24
C LEU A 290 -26.68 -2.41 7.75
N GLU A 291 -25.84 -1.72 8.52
CA GLU A 291 -25.92 -1.80 9.98
C GLU A 291 -27.29 -1.28 10.44
N ALA A 292 -28.08 -2.17 11.05
CA ALA A 292 -29.47 -1.89 11.37
C ALA A 292 -29.56 -0.82 12.46
N GLY A 293 -30.25 0.28 12.17
CA GLY A 293 -30.59 1.30 13.16
C GLY A 293 -29.67 2.51 13.24
N ASP A 294 -28.76 2.71 12.28
CA ASP A 294 -28.00 3.98 12.15
C ASP A 294 -28.76 4.97 11.24
N PRO A 295 -29.34 6.06 11.79
CA PRO A 295 -30.04 7.08 11.01
C PRO A 295 -29.10 7.85 10.07
N CYS A 296 -27.86 8.10 10.49
CA CYS A 296 -26.86 8.84 9.72
C CYS A 296 -26.46 8.05 8.46
N LEU A 297 -26.25 6.75 8.60
CA LEU A 297 -25.96 5.87 7.46
C LEU A 297 -27.14 5.85 6.46
N SER A 298 -28.38 5.87 6.96
CA SER A 298 -29.58 5.88 6.12
C SER A 298 -29.67 7.17 5.28
N ASP A 299 -29.38 8.32 5.89
CA ASP A 299 -29.36 9.62 5.18
C ASP A 299 -28.24 9.67 4.12
N LEU A 300 -27.05 9.17 4.45
CA LEU A 300 -25.92 9.07 3.52
C LEU A 300 -26.23 8.15 2.33
N MET A 301 -26.97 7.07 2.56
CA MET A 301 -27.44 6.16 1.51
C MET A 301 -28.49 6.81 0.61
N ALA A 302 -29.41 7.60 1.17
CA ALA A 302 -30.35 8.39 0.39
C ALA A 302 -29.62 9.44 -0.46
N MET A 303 -28.63 10.12 0.12
CA MET A 303 -27.75 11.05 -0.60
C MET A 303 -27.03 10.37 -1.76
N LEU A 304 -26.38 9.22 -1.51
CA LEU A 304 -25.71 8.45 -2.56
C LEU A 304 -26.68 8.05 -3.68
N SER A 305 -27.88 7.61 -3.32
CA SER A 305 -28.92 7.20 -4.28
C SER A 305 -29.45 8.36 -5.12
N SER A 306 -29.44 9.59 -4.58
CA SER A 306 -29.78 10.80 -5.36
C SER A 306 -28.67 11.23 -6.33
N LYS A 307 -27.40 10.94 -6.00
CA LYS A 307 -26.23 11.32 -6.81
C LYS A 307 -25.82 10.26 -7.84
N THR A 308 -26.25 9.01 -7.69
CA THR A 308 -25.78 7.88 -8.50
C THR A 308 -26.94 7.06 -9.06
N THR A 309 -26.76 6.47 -10.24
CA THR A 309 -27.82 5.75 -10.98
C THR A 309 -27.93 4.26 -10.63
N GLY A 310 -27.10 3.75 -9.72
CA GLY A 310 -27.02 2.34 -9.36
C GLY A 310 -26.89 2.15 -7.85
N THR A 311 -27.12 0.93 -7.37
CA THR A 311 -26.94 0.64 -5.94
C THR A 311 -25.47 0.83 -5.55
N TRP A 312 -25.17 1.12 -4.28
CA TRP A 312 -23.79 1.27 -3.82
C TRP A 312 -22.94 0.01 -4.11
N LYS A 313 -23.59 -1.17 -4.17
CA LYS A 313 -22.99 -2.46 -4.50
C LYS A 313 -22.49 -2.54 -5.95
N GLU A 314 -23.03 -1.71 -6.84
CA GLU A 314 -22.63 -1.63 -8.26
C GLU A 314 -21.52 -0.60 -8.50
N LEU A 315 -21.17 0.20 -7.49
CA LEU A 315 -20.16 1.23 -7.64
C LEU A 315 -18.77 0.62 -7.85
N PRO A 316 -17.91 1.28 -8.66
CA PRO A 316 -16.53 0.85 -8.86
C PRO A 316 -15.66 1.18 -7.63
N LEU A 317 -15.82 0.41 -6.54
CA LEU A 317 -14.95 0.39 -5.36
C LEU A 317 -13.55 -0.18 -5.62
N GLY A 318 -12.51 0.56 -5.29
CA GLY A 318 -11.14 0.06 -5.27
C GLY A 318 -10.36 0.66 -4.10
N TYR A 319 -9.04 0.54 -4.16
CA TYR A 319 -8.13 1.10 -3.16
C TYR A 319 -8.49 0.66 -1.74
N PRO A 320 -8.51 -0.66 -1.46
CA PRO A 320 -8.77 -1.13 -0.12
C PRO A 320 -7.69 -0.59 0.82
N ILE A 321 -8.09 -0.14 2.01
CA ILE A 321 -7.18 0.22 3.09
C ILE A 321 -7.60 -0.59 4.30
N LEU A 322 -6.69 -1.42 4.82
CA LEU A 322 -6.97 -2.22 6.01
C LEU A 322 -6.83 -1.39 7.28
N SER A 323 -7.79 -1.54 8.18
CA SER A 323 -7.68 -1.05 9.55
C SER A 323 -6.63 -1.83 10.34
N MET A 324 -5.83 -1.12 11.12
CA MET A 324 -4.85 -1.73 12.04
C MET A 324 -5.54 -2.38 13.26
N ASP A 325 -6.75 -1.91 13.61
CA ASP A 325 -7.41 -2.19 14.89
C ASP A 325 -8.43 -3.32 14.81
N ASP A 326 -9.19 -3.34 13.72
CA ASP A 326 -10.36 -4.19 13.56
C ASP A 326 -10.41 -4.83 12.17
N ASP A 327 -11.51 -5.50 11.87
CA ASP A 327 -11.77 -6.18 10.60
C ASP A 327 -12.48 -5.25 9.60
N VAL A 328 -12.19 -3.95 9.66
CA VAL A 328 -12.75 -2.97 8.73
C VAL A 328 -11.80 -2.74 7.55
N ILE A 329 -12.35 -2.79 6.35
CA ILE A 329 -11.70 -2.29 5.14
C ILE A 329 -12.36 -0.98 4.72
N TYR A 330 -11.54 -0.01 4.35
CA TYR A 330 -12.02 1.21 3.71
C TYR A 330 -11.85 1.07 2.20
N LEU A 331 -12.92 1.31 1.45
CA LEU A 331 -12.93 1.22 -0.02
C LEU A 331 -13.26 2.58 -0.61
N ILE A 332 -12.59 2.95 -1.69
CA ILE A 332 -12.80 4.23 -2.38
C ILE A 332 -13.53 3.98 -3.70
N SER A 333 -14.67 4.64 -3.89
CA SER A 333 -15.33 4.78 -5.19
C SER A 333 -15.00 6.13 -5.79
N GLN A 334 -14.72 6.17 -7.09
CA GLN A 334 -14.70 7.41 -7.86
C GLN A 334 -15.64 7.27 -9.05
N THR A 335 -16.64 8.14 -9.11
CA THR A 335 -17.61 8.16 -10.20
C THR A 335 -17.74 9.56 -10.80
N ARG A 336 -18.20 9.61 -12.04
CA ARG A 336 -18.60 10.84 -12.72
C ARG A 336 -20.03 10.65 -13.21
N PRO A 337 -21.04 10.96 -12.37
CA PRO A 337 -22.42 10.94 -12.80
C PRO A 337 -22.61 11.88 -14.00
N ARG A 338 -23.55 11.55 -14.91
CA ARG A 338 -23.84 12.42 -16.06
C ARG A 338 -24.29 13.79 -15.55
N ASN A 339 -23.69 14.86 -16.08
CA ASN A 339 -23.98 16.27 -15.75
C ASN A 339 -23.67 16.69 -14.31
N MET A 340 -22.80 15.97 -13.58
CA MET A 340 -22.30 16.39 -12.27
C MET A 340 -20.77 16.38 -12.21
N ASP A 341 -20.23 17.11 -11.23
CA ASP A 341 -18.82 17.04 -10.89
C ASP A 341 -18.41 15.62 -10.45
N LYS A 342 -17.11 15.34 -10.54
CA LYS A 342 -16.56 14.07 -10.08
C LYS A 342 -16.89 13.88 -8.60
N LEU A 343 -17.39 12.70 -8.25
CA LEU A 343 -17.72 12.30 -6.89
C LEU A 343 -16.69 11.26 -6.43
N ALA A 344 -16.14 11.44 -5.23
CA ALA A 344 -15.32 10.43 -4.58
C ALA A 344 -15.94 10.08 -3.22
N MET A 345 -16.08 8.79 -2.95
CA MET A 345 -16.72 8.28 -1.75
C MET A 345 -15.82 7.25 -1.09
N MET A 346 -15.81 7.21 0.24
CA MET A 346 -15.13 6.20 1.05
C MET A 346 -16.15 5.39 1.83
N PHE A 347 -16.07 4.07 1.75
CA PHE A 347 -16.97 3.12 2.41
C PHE A 347 -16.19 2.35 3.48
N ALA A 348 -16.71 2.28 4.70
CA ALA A 348 -16.16 1.45 5.77
C ALA A 348 -16.97 0.15 5.87
N VAL A 349 -16.35 -0.98 5.55
CA VAL A 349 -17.00 -2.30 5.54
C VAL A 349 -16.35 -3.18 6.60
N ASP A 350 -17.14 -3.68 7.55
CA ASP A 350 -16.75 -4.76 8.45
C ASP A 350 -16.80 -6.09 7.71
N VAL A 351 -15.64 -6.64 7.38
CA VAL A 351 -15.56 -7.87 6.58
C VAL A 351 -15.89 -9.12 7.40
N ARG A 352 -15.81 -9.05 8.73
CA ARG A 352 -16.13 -10.19 9.61
C ARG A 352 -17.64 -10.29 9.85
N LYS A 353 -18.31 -9.16 10.03
CA LYS A 353 -19.77 -9.09 10.21
C LYS A 353 -20.53 -9.00 8.88
N ALA A 354 -19.84 -8.75 7.77
CA ALA A 354 -20.43 -8.43 6.47
C ALA A 354 -21.42 -7.26 6.58
N THR A 355 -20.99 -6.14 7.18
CA THR A 355 -21.83 -4.95 7.35
C THR A 355 -21.14 -3.69 6.85
N LEU A 356 -21.90 -2.80 6.22
CA LEU A 356 -21.47 -1.44 5.94
C LEU A 356 -21.62 -0.61 7.22
N ARG A 357 -20.50 -0.14 7.79
CA ARG A 357 -20.45 0.67 9.00
C ARG A 357 -20.53 2.18 8.74
N GLY A 358 -20.16 2.62 7.54
CA GLY A 358 -20.04 4.05 7.28
C GLY A 358 -19.75 4.41 5.83
N LEU A 359 -20.06 5.66 5.48
CA LEU A 359 -19.79 6.26 4.18
C LEU A 359 -19.40 7.73 4.36
N ALA A 360 -18.40 8.20 3.62
CA ALA A 360 -18.02 9.61 3.60
C ALA A 360 -17.76 10.10 2.17
N GLU A 361 -18.14 11.35 1.89
CA GLU A 361 -17.76 12.04 0.65
C GLU A 361 -16.35 12.62 0.80
N LEU A 362 -15.51 12.42 -0.22
CA LEU A 362 -14.13 12.89 -0.26
C LEU A 362 -14.01 14.13 -1.17
N ASP A 363 -13.24 15.11 -0.73
CA ASP A 363 -12.90 16.29 -1.55
C ASP A 363 -12.02 15.87 -2.73
N VAL A 364 -12.59 15.92 -3.92
CA VAL A 364 -11.96 15.45 -5.16
C VAL A 364 -10.73 16.29 -5.55
N GLN A 365 -10.65 17.56 -5.16
CA GLN A 365 -9.50 18.41 -5.48
C GLN A 365 -8.25 18.03 -4.66
N LYS A 366 -8.44 17.44 -3.47
CA LYS A 366 -7.37 17.00 -2.56
C LYS A 366 -7.07 15.51 -2.62
N THR A 367 -7.95 14.72 -3.25
CA THR A 367 -7.83 13.27 -3.32
C THR A 367 -6.86 12.85 -4.43
N THR A 368 -5.56 13.02 -4.21
CA THR A 368 -4.58 12.17 -4.88
C THR A 368 -4.56 10.83 -4.12
N MET A 369 -4.73 9.69 -4.81
CA MET A 369 -4.90 8.38 -4.16
C MET A 369 -3.65 7.83 -3.43
N ASN A 370 -2.70 8.71 -3.15
CA ASN A 370 -1.48 8.49 -2.40
C ASN A 370 -1.59 8.94 -0.92
N PHE A 371 -2.75 9.46 -0.47
CA PHE A 371 -2.90 10.07 0.86
C PHE A 371 -3.49 9.16 1.94
N CYS A 372 -4.11 8.04 1.59
CA CYS A 372 -4.74 7.17 2.59
C CYS A 372 -3.76 6.06 3.01
N ALA A 373 -3.08 6.25 4.13
CA ALA A 373 -2.28 5.22 4.78
C ALA A 373 -3.08 4.63 5.95
N SER A 374 -2.97 3.32 6.17
CA SER A 374 -3.56 2.61 7.32
C SER A 374 -3.13 3.20 8.66
N GLU A 375 -1.96 3.84 8.72
CA GLU A 375 -1.43 4.54 9.90
C GLU A 375 -2.30 5.74 10.35
N ILE A 376 -3.16 6.26 9.46
CA ILE A 376 -3.99 7.46 9.70
C ILE A 376 -5.44 7.09 10.07
N CYS A 377 -5.79 5.79 10.10
CA CYS A 377 -7.16 5.34 10.31
C CYS A 377 -7.59 5.36 11.79
N ARG A 378 -7.80 6.56 12.34
CA ARG A 378 -8.99 6.86 13.13
C ARG A 378 -9.54 8.19 12.64
N VAL A 379 -10.71 8.15 11.99
CA VAL A 379 -11.59 9.32 11.96
C VAL A 379 -11.89 9.62 13.43
N PRO A 380 -11.65 10.85 13.94
CA PRO A 380 -12.03 11.16 15.30
C PRO A 380 -13.55 11.00 15.41
N GLU A 381 -14.00 10.12 16.30
CA GLU A 381 -15.35 10.25 16.85
C GLU A 381 -15.43 11.67 17.42
N GLN A 382 -16.35 12.47 16.86
CA GLN A 382 -16.58 13.83 17.32
C GLN A 382 -17.05 13.74 18.78
N TYR A 383 -16.31 14.40 19.67
CA TYR A 383 -16.78 14.71 21.03
C TYR A 383 -17.81 15.83 20.99
#